data_AF-A0A4U1JHW2-F1
#
_entry.id   AF-A0A4U1JHW2-F1
#
_cell.length_a   1.000
_cell.length_b   1.000
_cell.length_c   1.000
_cell.angle_alpha   90.00
_cell.angle_beta   90.00
_cell.angle_gamma   90.00
#
_symmetry.space_group_name_H-M   'P 1'
#
loop_
_entity.id
_entity.type
_entity.pdbx_description
1 polymer ?
#
loop_
_entity_poly.entity_id
_entity_poly.type
_entity_poly.pdbx_seq_one_letter_code
_entity_poly.pdbx_strand_id
1 'polypeptide(L)'
;MLAAVALSRARLGRTTLSRIGFACGVLLGASFAVLAIVLRATEGTRAPLEGLVGLGAASITLLAAAPTTLAAASDRTAEDREAGIEALAATHGVHAQSLHVVRWFASMVQITRAIGLPLVGLALVTVALSSSGAMAMRRIVFALGLSVFSVIAGATLGTIATFAARMGGRRGRVLLAAIVIVPWMLAELAGRGSYSIPGALSALLSLLVDAGGGAGT
;
A
#
# COMPACT_ATOMS: atom_id res chain seq x y z
N MET A 1 -11.79 -18.53 11.06
CA MET A 1 -11.46 -17.09 10.91
C MET A 1 -10.61 -16.79 9.67
N LEU A 2 -9.47 -17.46 9.45
CA LEU A 2 -8.60 -17.23 8.27
C LEU A 2 -9.29 -17.41 6.92
N ALA A 3 -10.16 -18.42 6.77
CA ALA A 3 -10.93 -18.64 5.55
C ALA A 3 -11.87 -17.46 5.23
N ALA A 4 -12.51 -16.86 6.23
CA ALA A 4 -13.39 -15.71 6.06
C ALA A 4 -12.60 -14.46 5.64
N VAL A 5 -11.40 -14.26 6.21
CA VAL A 5 -10.46 -13.20 5.78
C VAL A 5 -10.04 -13.41 4.34
N ALA A 6 -9.66 -14.63 3.96
CA ALA A 6 -9.27 -14.97 2.60
C ALA A 6 -10.40 -14.70 1.59
N LEU A 7 -11.64 -15.07 1.93
CA LEU A 7 -12.82 -14.81 1.10
C LEU A 7 -13.10 -13.31 0.95
N SER A 8 -13.13 -12.56 2.07
CA SER A 8 -13.37 -11.12 2.06
C SER A 8 -12.29 -10.37 1.25
N ARG A 9 -11.04 -10.80 1.38
CA ARG A 9 -9.91 -10.28 0.61
C ARG A 9 -10.03 -10.61 -0.87
N ALA A 10 -10.35 -11.86 -1.22
CA ALA A 10 -10.54 -12.29 -2.61
C ALA A 10 -11.64 -11.48 -3.29
N ARG A 11 -12.73 -11.18 -2.58
CA ARG A 11 -13.81 -10.33 -3.10
C ARG A 11 -13.36 -8.88 -3.27
N LEU A 12 -12.57 -8.33 -2.33
CA LEU A 12 -12.00 -6.99 -2.49
C LEU A 12 -11.12 -6.92 -3.73
N GLY A 13 -10.25 -7.92 -3.91
CA GLY A 13 -9.35 -8.02 -5.05
C GLY A 13 -10.06 -8.24 -6.39
N ARG A 14 -11.32 -8.67 -6.39
CA ARG A 14 -12.14 -8.79 -7.61
C ARG A 14 -12.77 -7.46 -8.04
N THR A 15 -12.81 -6.45 -7.18
CA THR A 15 -13.34 -5.14 -7.56
C THR A 15 -12.45 -4.47 -8.60
N THR A 16 -13.05 -3.77 -9.56
CA THR A 16 -12.32 -3.04 -10.62
C THR A 16 -11.31 -2.07 -10.04
N LEU A 17 -11.68 -1.34 -8.98
CA LEU A 17 -10.79 -0.39 -8.31
C LEU A 17 -9.58 -1.08 -7.67
N SER A 18 -9.76 -2.21 -6.96
CA SER A 18 -8.60 -2.94 -6.41
C SER A 18 -7.70 -3.51 -7.51
N ARG A 19 -8.27 -3.93 -8.64
CA ARG A 19 -7.49 -4.42 -9.79
C ARG A 19 -6.68 -3.30 -10.44
N ILE A 20 -7.29 -2.13 -10.63
CA ILE A 20 -6.61 -0.93 -11.14
C ILE A 20 -5.46 -0.56 -10.20
N GLY A 21 -5.69 -0.52 -8.89
CA GLY A 21 -4.63 -0.23 -7.92
C GLY A 21 -3.47 -1.19 -7.98
N PHE A 22 -3.76 -2.49 -8.02
CA PHE A 22 -2.72 -3.51 -8.17
C PHE A 22 -1.98 -3.37 -9.51
N ALA A 23 -2.69 -3.17 -10.62
CA ALA A 23 -2.09 -3.00 -11.93
C ALA A 23 -1.19 -1.75 -11.99
N CYS A 24 -1.63 -0.62 -11.45
CA CYS A 24 -0.82 0.60 -11.33
C CYS A 24 0.45 0.34 -10.50
N GLY A 25 0.33 -0.36 -9.37
CA GLY A 25 1.48 -0.74 -8.55
C GLY A 25 2.48 -1.60 -9.30
N VAL A 26 2.02 -2.63 -10.01
CA VAL A 26 2.87 -3.52 -10.83
C VAL A 26 3.52 -2.75 -11.98
N LEU A 27 2.77 -1.91 -12.71
CA LEU A 27 3.29 -1.11 -13.81
C LEU A 27 4.36 -0.13 -13.32
N LEU A 28 4.13 0.57 -12.21
CA LEU A 28 5.13 1.46 -11.62
C LEU A 28 6.36 0.67 -11.14
N GLY A 29 6.16 -0.43 -10.42
CA GLY A 29 7.26 -1.30 -9.99
C GLY A 29 8.10 -1.79 -11.17
N ALA A 30 7.46 -2.21 -12.26
CA ALA A 30 8.15 -2.61 -13.49
C ALA A 30 8.90 -1.44 -14.14
N SER A 31 8.28 -0.27 -14.26
CA SER A 31 8.92 0.92 -14.83
C SER A 31 10.16 1.35 -14.04
N PHE A 32 10.07 1.38 -12.71
CA PHE A 32 11.21 1.68 -11.85
C PHE A 32 12.29 0.59 -11.88
N ALA A 33 11.89 -0.68 -12.02
CA ALA A 33 12.84 -1.79 -12.18
C ALA A 33 13.60 -1.70 -13.51
N VAL A 34 12.91 -1.41 -14.62
CA VAL A 34 13.53 -1.18 -15.92
C VAL A 34 14.49 0.00 -15.85
N LEU A 35 14.07 1.11 -15.22
CA LEU A 35 14.93 2.27 -15.03
C LEU A 35 16.18 1.93 -14.20
N ALA A 36 16.05 1.12 -13.14
CA ALA A 36 17.18 0.65 -12.36
C ALA A 36 18.17 -0.20 -13.18
N ILE A 37 17.65 -1.07 -14.06
CA ILE A 37 18.46 -1.90 -14.96
C ILE A 37 19.20 -1.02 -15.97
N VAL A 38 18.51 -0.06 -16.59
CA VAL A 38 19.10 0.86 -17.58
C VAL A 38 20.19 1.71 -16.93
N LEU A 39 19.92 2.33 -15.77
CA LEU A 39 20.92 3.10 -15.03
C LEU A 39 22.13 2.25 -14.66
N ARG A 40 21.91 0.98 -14.28
CA ARG A 40 23.00 0.06 -13.98
C ARG A 40 23.83 -0.27 -15.21
N ALA A 41 23.22 -0.38 -16.38
CA ALA A 41 23.91 -0.66 -17.64
C ALA A 41 24.72 0.56 -18.14
N THR A 42 24.24 1.78 -17.92
CA THR A 42 24.88 3.01 -18.41
C THR A 42 25.95 3.57 -17.47
N GLU A 43 25.71 3.56 -16.16
CA GLU A 43 26.57 4.20 -15.15
C GLU A 43 27.38 3.18 -14.32
N GLY A 44 27.15 1.88 -14.53
CA GLY A 44 27.89 0.81 -13.88
C GLY A 44 27.67 0.77 -12.36
N THR A 45 28.74 0.50 -11.60
CA THR A 45 28.63 0.22 -10.17
C THR A 45 28.18 1.39 -9.31
N ARG A 46 28.31 2.63 -9.83
CA ARG A 46 28.08 3.90 -9.14
C ARG A 46 26.65 4.44 -9.24
N ALA A 47 25.77 3.79 -10.01
CA ALA A 47 24.40 4.26 -10.20
C ALA A 47 23.64 4.43 -8.85
N PRO A 48 23.07 5.62 -8.55
CA PRO A 48 22.38 5.90 -7.30
C PRO A 48 20.97 5.30 -7.29
N LEU A 49 20.87 3.99 -7.01
CA LEU A 49 19.58 3.29 -7.04
C LEU A 49 18.67 3.59 -5.83
N GLU A 50 19.20 4.17 -4.75
CA GLU A 50 18.46 4.40 -3.50
C GLU A 50 17.37 5.47 -3.67
N GLY A 51 17.72 6.62 -4.25
CA GLY A 51 16.76 7.69 -4.55
C GLY A 51 15.66 7.22 -5.52
N LEU A 52 16.02 6.35 -6.47
CA LEU A 52 15.07 5.76 -7.40
C LEU A 52 14.05 4.87 -6.69
N VAL A 53 14.49 4.01 -5.77
CA VAL A 53 13.57 3.15 -5.01
C VAL A 53 12.71 3.97 -4.05
N GLY A 54 13.26 5.03 -3.44
CA GLY A 54 12.48 5.98 -2.64
C GLY A 54 11.36 6.64 -3.45
N LEU A 55 11.68 7.17 -4.64
CA LEU A 55 10.68 7.76 -5.53
C LEU A 55 9.66 6.72 -6.00
N GLY A 56 10.10 5.51 -6.32
CA GLY A 56 9.22 4.39 -6.67
C GLY A 56 8.29 4.02 -5.54
N ALA A 57 8.79 3.99 -4.29
CA ALA A 57 8.01 3.70 -3.11
C ALA A 57 6.92 4.73 -2.82
N ALA A 58 7.25 6.02 -2.91
CA ALA A 58 6.27 7.09 -2.81
C ALA A 58 5.20 6.99 -3.92
N SER A 59 5.63 6.82 -5.17
CA SER A 59 4.75 6.75 -6.34
C SER A 59 3.78 5.57 -6.28
N ILE A 60 4.30 4.37 -5.95
CA ILE A 60 3.50 3.15 -5.79
C ILE A 60 2.52 3.32 -4.63
N THR A 61 2.96 3.86 -3.50
CA THR A 61 2.07 4.05 -2.34
C THR A 61 0.93 5.00 -2.65
N LEU A 62 1.17 6.09 -3.38
CA LEU A 62 0.12 7.03 -3.76
C LEU A 62 -0.82 6.42 -4.81
N LEU A 63 -0.27 5.96 -5.93
CA LEU A 63 -1.07 5.58 -7.11
C LEU A 63 -1.69 4.19 -7.02
N ALA A 64 -1.03 3.23 -6.34
CA ALA A 64 -1.57 1.88 -6.17
C ALA A 64 -2.53 1.80 -4.97
N ALA A 65 -2.23 2.51 -3.88
CA ALA A 65 -3.06 2.45 -2.68
C ALA A 65 -4.36 3.24 -2.84
N ALA A 66 -4.37 4.38 -3.53
CA ALA A 66 -5.56 5.22 -3.67
C ALA A 66 -6.81 4.47 -4.17
N PRO A 67 -6.79 3.81 -5.36
CA PRO A 67 -7.96 3.08 -5.85
C PRO A 67 -8.29 1.86 -4.97
N THR A 68 -7.30 1.17 -4.40
CA THR A 68 -7.52 0.03 -3.49
C THR A 68 -8.17 0.47 -2.17
N THR A 69 -7.81 1.64 -1.66
CA THR A 69 -8.36 2.24 -0.44
C THR A 69 -9.78 2.76 -0.69
N LEU A 70 -10.03 3.36 -1.86
CA LEU A 70 -11.39 3.72 -2.32
C LEU A 70 -12.29 2.50 -2.49
N ALA A 71 -11.74 1.38 -2.98
CA ALA A 71 -12.46 0.11 -3.03
C ALA A 71 -12.81 -0.41 -1.63
N ALA A 72 -11.89 -0.27 -0.67
CA ALA A 72 -12.12 -0.66 0.72
C ALA A 72 -13.14 0.25 1.43
N ALA A 73 -13.26 1.52 1.02
CA ALA A 73 -14.20 2.48 1.58
C ALA A 73 -15.62 2.41 0.99
N SER A 74 -15.90 1.49 0.07
CA SER A 74 -17.27 1.28 -0.43
C SER A 74 -18.14 0.56 0.61
N ASP A 75 -19.47 0.65 0.43
CA ASP A 75 -20.44 -0.01 1.31
C ASP A 75 -20.50 -1.52 1.06
N ARG A 76 -19.41 -2.20 1.43
CA ARG A 76 -19.29 -3.65 1.26
C ARG A 76 -20.24 -4.43 2.17
N THR A 77 -20.72 -3.82 3.25
CA THR A 77 -21.71 -4.45 4.13
C THR A 77 -23.04 -4.59 3.40
N ALA A 78 -23.49 -3.55 2.71
CA ALA A 78 -24.68 -3.63 1.87
C ALA A 78 -24.51 -4.64 0.72
N GLU A 79 -23.40 -4.58 -0.01
CA GLU A 79 -23.10 -5.52 -1.11
C GLU A 79 -23.07 -6.99 -0.63
N ASP A 80 -22.50 -7.26 0.56
CA ASP A 80 -22.44 -8.60 1.13
C ASP A 80 -23.81 -9.12 1.57
N ARG A 81 -24.67 -8.22 2.06
CA ARG A 81 -26.03 -8.54 2.45
C ARG A 81 -26.90 -8.85 1.24
N GLU A 82 -26.81 -8.04 0.19
CA GLU A 82 -27.48 -8.28 -1.10
C GLU A 82 -27.03 -9.59 -1.74
N ALA A 83 -25.74 -9.94 -1.60
CA ALA A 83 -25.19 -11.22 -2.07
C ALA A 83 -25.48 -12.42 -1.14
N GLY A 84 -26.23 -12.24 -0.05
CA GLY A 84 -26.58 -13.32 0.89
C GLY A 84 -25.40 -13.88 1.71
N ILE A 85 -24.26 -13.20 1.74
CA ILE A 85 -23.04 -13.68 2.41
C ILE A 85 -23.20 -13.64 3.92
N GLU A 86 -23.92 -12.65 4.45
CA GLU A 86 -24.21 -12.59 5.89
C GLU A 86 -25.07 -13.78 6.33
N ALA A 87 -26.04 -14.19 5.50
CA ALA A 87 -26.86 -15.37 5.74
C ALA A 87 -26.03 -16.67 5.67
N LEU A 88 -25.17 -16.81 4.64
CA LEU A 88 -24.28 -17.96 4.51
C LEU A 88 -23.27 -18.05 5.67
N ALA A 89 -22.75 -16.92 6.15
CA ALA A 89 -21.86 -16.88 7.30
C ALA A 89 -22.59 -17.30 8.59
N ALA A 90 -23.84 -16.87 8.76
CA ALA A 90 -24.68 -17.24 9.91
C ALA A 90 -24.96 -18.75 9.96
N THR A 91 -25.19 -19.42 8.82
CA THR A 91 -25.37 -20.89 8.80
C THR A 91 -24.12 -21.66 9.20
N HIS A 92 -22.94 -21.03 9.15
CA HIS A 92 -21.67 -21.59 9.61
C HIS A 92 -21.27 -21.08 11.02
N GLY A 93 -22.19 -20.50 11.78
CA GLY A 93 -21.96 -20.04 13.15
C GLY A 93 -21.11 -18.76 13.27
N VAL A 94 -20.86 -18.05 12.17
CA VAL A 94 -20.07 -16.82 12.17
C VAL A 94 -20.96 -15.64 12.56
N HIS A 95 -20.65 -15.02 13.71
CA HIS A 95 -21.40 -13.87 14.21
C HIS A 95 -21.17 -12.61 13.36
N ALA A 96 -22.19 -11.77 13.19
CA ALA A 96 -22.11 -10.53 12.40
C ALA A 96 -20.97 -9.59 12.85
N GLN A 97 -20.71 -9.50 14.17
CA GLN A 97 -19.62 -8.68 14.71
C GLN A 97 -18.24 -9.19 14.26
N SER A 98 -18.07 -10.50 14.14
CA SER A 98 -16.81 -11.09 13.65
C SER A 98 -16.58 -10.80 12.16
N LEU A 99 -17.65 -10.67 11.36
CA LEU A 99 -17.54 -10.31 9.94
C LEU A 99 -17.00 -8.89 9.75
N HIS A 100 -17.33 -7.94 10.64
CA HIS A 100 -16.76 -6.60 10.60
C HIS A 100 -15.25 -6.61 10.80
N VAL A 101 -14.76 -7.34 11.80
CA VAL A 101 -13.32 -7.48 12.06
C VAL A 101 -12.62 -8.18 10.89
N VAL A 102 -13.26 -9.20 10.32
CA VAL A 102 -12.75 -9.91 9.14
C VAL A 102 -12.62 -8.99 7.92
N ARG A 103 -13.63 -8.15 7.65
CA ARG A 103 -13.61 -7.17 6.55
C ARG A 103 -12.53 -6.12 6.76
N TRP A 104 -12.39 -5.64 8.01
CA TRP A 104 -11.36 -4.69 8.38
C TRP A 104 -9.95 -5.26 8.18
N PHE A 105 -9.68 -6.48 8.66
CA PHE A 105 -8.39 -7.11 8.46
C PHE A 105 -8.12 -7.44 6.99
N ALA A 106 -9.15 -7.85 6.24
CA ALA A 106 -9.05 -8.11 4.81
C ALA A 106 -8.70 -6.85 4.00
N SER A 107 -9.19 -5.68 4.38
CA SER A 107 -8.83 -4.42 3.71
C SER A 107 -7.37 -4.05 3.96
N MET A 108 -6.89 -4.14 5.20
CA MET A 108 -5.48 -3.93 5.53
C MET A 108 -4.57 -4.83 4.71
N VAL A 109 -4.82 -6.15 4.74
CA VAL A 109 -3.99 -7.13 4.01
C VAL A 109 -4.03 -6.87 2.50
N GLN A 110 -5.18 -6.50 1.93
CA GLN A 110 -5.27 -6.24 0.50
C GLN A 110 -4.49 -4.99 0.10
N ILE A 111 -4.58 -3.90 0.87
CA ILE A 111 -3.84 -2.66 0.60
C ILE A 111 -2.33 -2.90 0.79
N THR A 112 -1.93 -3.58 1.88
CA THR A 112 -0.54 -4.01 2.10
C THR A 112 -0.03 -4.84 0.92
N ARG A 113 -0.82 -5.77 0.36
CA ARG A 113 -0.39 -6.53 -0.83
C ARG A 113 -0.31 -5.68 -2.10
N ALA A 114 -1.20 -4.72 -2.28
CA ALA A 114 -1.19 -3.83 -3.43
C ALA A 114 0.05 -2.92 -3.46
N ILE A 115 0.56 -2.54 -2.29
CA ILE A 115 1.77 -1.72 -2.13
C ILE A 115 3.01 -2.61 -2.02
N GLY A 116 3.00 -3.56 -1.09
CA GLY A 116 4.17 -4.35 -0.71
C GLY A 116 4.67 -5.28 -1.81
N LEU A 117 3.79 -5.92 -2.59
CA LEU A 117 4.24 -6.82 -3.66
C LEU A 117 5.07 -6.11 -4.74
N PRO A 118 4.62 -5.00 -5.35
CA PRO A 118 5.44 -4.29 -6.32
C PRO A 118 6.71 -3.68 -5.69
N LEU A 119 6.67 -3.24 -4.43
CA LEU A 119 7.88 -2.73 -3.75
C LEU A 119 8.91 -3.80 -3.46
N VAL A 120 8.48 -4.96 -2.97
CA VAL A 120 9.36 -6.10 -2.75
C VAL A 120 9.93 -6.58 -4.08
N GLY A 121 9.11 -6.63 -5.14
CA GLY A 121 9.58 -6.94 -6.50
C GLY A 121 10.68 -5.97 -6.95
N LEU A 122 10.45 -4.67 -6.82
CA LEU A 122 11.44 -3.64 -7.14
C LEU A 122 12.73 -3.79 -6.30
N ALA A 123 12.60 -4.03 -4.99
CA ALA A 123 13.73 -4.20 -4.09
C ALA A 123 14.54 -5.47 -4.40
N LEU A 124 13.89 -6.57 -4.80
CA LEU A 124 14.57 -7.79 -5.23
C LEU A 124 15.36 -7.57 -6.52
N VAL A 125 14.82 -6.80 -7.47
CA VAL A 125 15.57 -6.41 -8.67
C VAL A 125 16.82 -5.61 -8.29
N THR A 126 16.71 -4.65 -7.36
CA THR A 126 17.91 -3.92 -6.93
C THR A 126 18.90 -4.82 -6.19
N VAL A 127 18.46 -5.77 -5.36
CA VAL A 127 19.36 -6.77 -4.76
C VAL A 127 20.09 -7.58 -5.83
N ALA A 128 19.38 -8.05 -6.87
CA ALA A 128 19.97 -8.82 -7.97
C ALA A 128 21.01 -8.03 -8.78
N LEU A 129 20.85 -6.70 -8.89
CA LEU A 129 21.81 -5.81 -9.56
C LEU A 129 23.02 -5.44 -8.70
N SER A 130 23.15 -5.97 -7.48
CA SER A 130 24.27 -5.67 -6.59
C SER A 130 25.55 -6.40 -7.04
N SER A 131 26.68 -5.70 -7.05
CA SER A 131 27.98 -6.24 -7.45
C SER A 131 28.83 -6.76 -6.28
N SER A 132 28.33 -6.65 -5.05
CA SER A 132 29.05 -7.02 -3.83
C SER A 132 28.07 -7.51 -2.78
N GLY A 133 28.46 -8.54 -2.02
CA GLY A 133 27.65 -9.09 -0.94
C GLY A 133 27.31 -8.08 0.16
N ALA A 134 28.20 -7.12 0.43
CA ALA A 134 27.93 -6.04 1.39
C ALA A 134 26.79 -5.11 0.89
N MET A 135 26.80 -4.78 -0.41
CA MET A 135 25.75 -3.98 -1.03
C MET A 135 24.42 -4.76 -1.11
N ALA A 136 24.48 -6.05 -1.42
CA ALA A 136 23.33 -6.94 -1.39
C ALA A 136 22.67 -6.93 -0.01
N MET A 137 23.46 -7.08 1.06
CA MET A 137 22.96 -7.07 2.44
C MET A 137 22.28 -5.76 2.81
N ARG A 138 22.88 -4.60 2.46
CA ARG A 138 22.24 -3.28 2.68
C ARG A 138 20.89 -3.18 1.96
N ARG A 139 20.82 -3.64 0.70
CA ARG A 139 19.58 -3.65 -0.08
C ARG A 139 18.52 -4.60 0.50
N ILE A 140 18.93 -5.73 1.08
CA ILE A 140 18.03 -6.63 1.81
C ILE A 140 17.46 -5.96 3.05
N VAL A 141 18.29 -5.30 3.86
CA VAL A 141 17.84 -4.55 5.05
C VAL A 141 16.85 -3.44 4.63
N PHE A 142 17.15 -2.73 3.55
CA PHE A 142 16.25 -1.73 3.00
C PHE A 142 14.92 -2.34 2.50
N ALA A 143 14.96 -3.50 1.83
CA ALA A 143 13.76 -4.23 1.41
C ALA A 143 12.88 -4.66 2.60
N LEU A 144 13.50 -5.04 3.72
CA LEU A 144 12.80 -5.33 4.97
C LEU A 144 12.13 -4.06 5.53
N GLY A 145 12.84 -2.93 5.50
CA GLY A 145 12.28 -1.61 5.85
C GLY A 145 11.05 -1.26 5.00
N LEU A 146 11.13 -1.42 3.69
CA LEU A 146 10.00 -1.20 2.76
C LEU A 146 8.84 -2.18 3.03
N SER A 147 9.14 -3.41 3.45
CA SER A 147 8.12 -4.38 3.83
C SER A 147 7.35 -3.92 5.07
N VAL A 148 8.06 -3.49 6.13
CA VAL A 148 7.46 -2.92 7.34
C VAL A 148 6.65 -1.66 7.00
N PHE A 149 7.20 -0.78 6.17
CA PHE A 149 6.49 0.40 5.67
C PHE A 149 5.17 0.04 4.98
N SER A 150 5.17 -0.96 4.09
CA SER A 150 3.95 -1.38 3.38
C SER A 150 2.87 -1.94 4.33
N VAL A 151 3.28 -2.58 5.44
CA VAL A 151 2.38 -3.04 6.50
C VAL A 151 1.78 -1.86 7.24
N ILE A 152 2.61 -0.89 7.66
CA ILE A 152 2.14 0.33 8.34
C ILE A 152 1.20 1.13 7.44
N ALA A 153 1.56 1.34 6.18
CA ALA A 153 0.75 2.06 5.21
C ALA A 153 -0.59 1.34 4.96
N GLY A 154 -0.56 0.02 4.74
CA GLY A 154 -1.79 -0.75 4.53
C GLY A 154 -2.68 -0.83 5.77
N ALA A 155 -2.10 -0.93 6.96
CA ALA A 155 -2.85 -0.86 8.21
C ALA A 155 -3.55 0.50 8.35
N THR A 156 -2.80 1.59 8.20
CA THR A 156 -3.30 2.97 8.34
C THR A 156 -4.37 3.30 7.30
N LEU A 157 -4.12 3.00 6.03
CA LEU A 157 -5.11 3.25 4.97
C LEU A 157 -6.32 2.33 5.12
N GLY A 158 -6.11 1.07 5.53
CA GLY A 158 -7.18 0.10 5.78
C GLY A 158 -8.09 0.49 6.94
N THR A 159 -7.54 1.00 8.05
CA THR A 159 -8.34 1.53 9.17
C THR A 159 -9.17 2.72 8.72
N ILE A 160 -8.58 3.69 8.05
CA ILE A 160 -9.27 4.91 7.59
C ILE A 160 -10.36 4.55 6.58
N ALA A 161 -10.08 3.67 5.61
CA ALA A 161 -11.08 3.23 4.65
C ALA A 161 -12.27 2.55 5.32
N THR A 162 -12.01 1.64 6.27
CA THR A 162 -13.05 0.91 6.98
C THR A 162 -13.88 1.86 7.86
N PHE A 163 -13.23 2.85 8.49
CA PHE A 163 -13.91 3.88 9.28
C PHE A 163 -14.77 4.79 8.42
N ALA A 164 -14.28 5.22 7.26
CA ALA A 164 -15.02 6.01 6.29
C ALA A 164 -16.23 5.24 5.72
N ALA A 165 -16.09 3.95 5.42
CA ALA A 165 -17.20 3.10 5.02
C ALA A 165 -18.26 3.00 6.12
N ARG A 166 -17.84 2.85 7.39
CA ARG A 166 -18.76 2.72 8.53
C ARG A 166 -19.55 4.00 8.79
N MET A 167 -18.90 5.17 8.74
CA MET A 167 -19.58 6.46 8.98
C MET A 167 -20.38 6.94 7.76
N GLY A 168 -19.85 6.73 6.55
CA GLY A 168 -20.42 7.27 5.32
C GLY A 168 -21.42 6.36 4.61
N GLY A 169 -21.46 5.05 4.92
CA GLY A 169 -22.24 4.06 4.18
C GLY A 169 -21.99 4.16 2.67
N ARG A 170 -23.05 4.36 1.88
CA ARG A 170 -22.98 4.64 0.44
C ARG A 170 -22.05 5.80 0.04
N ARG A 171 -21.85 6.80 0.91
CA ARG A 171 -20.96 7.95 0.68
C ARG A 171 -19.54 7.74 1.20
N GLY A 172 -19.20 6.54 1.69
CA GLY A 172 -17.89 6.23 2.30
C GLY A 172 -16.69 6.61 1.42
N ARG A 173 -16.79 6.44 0.10
CA ARG A 173 -15.74 6.86 -0.86
C ARG A 173 -15.50 8.38 -0.85
N VAL A 174 -16.58 9.16 -0.82
CA VAL A 174 -16.51 10.63 -0.79
C VAL A 174 -15.96 11.10 0.55
N LEU A 175 -16.39 10.46 1.65
CA LEU A 175 -15.88 10.76 2.98
C LEU A 175 -14.38 10.44 3.10
N LEU A 176 -13.92 9.31 2.57
CA LEU A 176 -12.50 8.98 2.51
C LEU A 176 -11.73 10.02 1.70
N ALA A 177 -12.23 10.39 0.51
CA ALA A 177 -11.61 11.40 -0.32
C ALA A 177 -11.50 12.74 0.43
N ALA A 178 -12.55 13.16 1.14
CA ALA A 178 -12.52 14.35 1.97
C ALA A 178 -11.49 14.24 3.11
N ILE A 179 -11.46 13.13 3.85
CA ILE A 179 -10.53 12.91 4.98
C ILE A 179 -9.07 12.88 4.52
N VAL A 180 -8.78 12.39 3.32
CA VAL A 180 -7.40 12.29 2.81
C VAL A 180 -6.97 13.56 2.08
N ILE A 181 -7.80 14.04 1.14
CA ILE A 181 -7.44 15.14 0.24
C ILE A 181 -7.51 16.48 0.97
N VAL A 182 -8.54 16.75 1.78
CA VAL A 182 -8.71 18.06 2.41
C VAL A 182 -7.55 18.37 3.37
N PRO A 183 -7.17 17.49 4.31
CA PRO A 183 -6.03 17.75 5.19
C PRO A 183 -4.70 17.82 4.43
N TRP A 184 -4.54 17.04 3.35
CA TRP A 184 -3.34 17.10 2.53
C TRP A 184 -3.21 18.44 1.80
N MET A 185 -4.27 18.93 1.16
CA MET A 185 -4.29 20.24 0.52
C MET A 185 -4.05 21.38 1.51
N LEU A 186 -4.66 21.31 2.71
CA LEU A 186 -4.44 22.30 3.76
C LEU A 186 -3.00 22.28 4.29
N ALA A 187 -2.40 21.08 4.43
CA ALA A 187 -1.02 20.93 4.88
C ALA A 187 -0.01 21.46 3.85
N GLU A 188 -0.23 21.19 2.56
CA GLU A 188 0.55 21.76 1.45
C GLU A 188 0.47 23.29 1.44
N LEU A 189 -0.74 23.85 1.55
CA LEU A 189 -0.94 25.30 1.56
C LEU A 189 -0.28 25.98 2.77
N ALA A 190 -0.18 25.28 3.90
CA ALA A 190 0.46 25.77 5.12
C ALA A 190 1.99 25.56 5.15
N GLY A 191 2.60 24.98 4.10
CA GLY A 191 4.02 24.60 4.11
C GLY A 191 4.36 23.54 5.16
N ARG A 192 3.36 22.82 5.66
CA ARG A 192 3.44 21.83 6.75
C ARG A 192 3.06 20.44 6.26
N GLY A 193 3.48 20.08 5.06
CA GLY A 193 3.13 18.82 4.39
C GLY A 193 3.32 17.58 5.27
N SER A 194 4.29 17.59 6.19
CA SER A 194 4.60 16.51 7.14
C SER A 194 3.48 16.14 8.12
N TYR A 195 2.51 17.02 8.38
CA TYR A 195 1.40 16.76 9.31
C TYR A 195 0.19 16.06 8.67
N SER A 196 0.27 15.73 7.38
CA SER A 196 -0.76 14.97 6.66
C SER A 196 -0.42 13.47 6.65
N ILE A 197 -1.41 12.58 6.46
CA ILE A 197 -1.16 11.13 6.33
C ILE A 197 -0.16 10.82 5.20
N PRO A 198 -0.30 11.39 3.98
CA PRO A 198 0.72 11.22 2.94
C PRO A 198 2.08 11.75 3.37
N GLY A 199 2.12 12.90 4.05
CA GLY A 199 3.37 13.49 4.56
C GLY A 199 4.07 12.64 5.62
N ALA A 200 3.32 12.04 6.54
CA ALA A 200 3.87 11.14 7.55
C ALA A 200 4.42 9.86 6.93
N LEU A 201 3.74 9.31 5.91
CA LEU A 201 4.25 8.17 5.14
C LEU A 201 5.50 8.56 4.34
N SER A 202 5.52 9.73 3.72
CA SER A 202 6.71 10.25 3.03
C SER A 202 7.88 10.47 3.99
N ALA A 203 7.64 11.03 5.18
CA ALA A 203 8.68 11.23 6.19
C ALA A 203 9.25 9.90 6.70
N LEU A 204 8.37 8.91 6.97
CA LEU A 204 8.80 7.56 7.34
C LEU A 204 9.62 6.90 6.22
N LEU A 205 9.22 7.10 4.97
CA LEU A 205 9.95 6.60 3.81
C LEU A 205 11.32 7.27 3.66
N SER A 206 11.41 8.59 3.84
CA SER A 206 12.68 9.31 3.84
C SER A 206 13.62 8.80 4.92
N LEU A 207 13.14 8.61 6.16
CA LEU A 207 13.93 8.02 7.24
C LEU A 207 14.47 6.63 6.89
N LEU A 208 13.67 5.80 6.20
CA LEU A 208 14.10 4.49 5.73
C LEU A 208 15.14 4.57 4.61
N VAL A 209 14.99 5.53 3.70
CA VAL A 209 15.95 5.79 2.62
C VAL A 209 17.27 6.27 3.22
N ASP A 210 17.24 7.20 4.16
CA ASP A 210 18.43 7.73 4.84
C ASP A 210 19.14 6.64 5.65
N ALA A 211 18.38 5.79 6.35
CA ALA A 211 18.94 4.64 7.09
C ALA A 211 19.53 3.56 6.16
N GLY A 212 18.98 3.40 4.94
CA GLY A 212 19.48 2.48 3.92
C GLY A 212 20.71 3.00 3.17
N GLY A 213 20.78 4.31 2.94
CA GLY A 213 21.86 5.01 2.23
C GLY A 213 23.03 5.49 3.10
N GLY A 214 22.93 5.32 4.43
CA GLY A 214 23.95 5.71 5.40
C GLY A 214 25.25 4.87 5.35
N ALA A 215 26.10 5.13 4.36
CA ALA A 215 27.56 5.27 4.46
C ALA A 215 28.13 5.52 3.06
N GLY A 216 27.91 6.74 2.57
CA GLY A 216 28.43 7.28 1.32
C GLY A 216 28.77 8.77 1.46
N THR A 217 29.39 9.14 2.60
CA THR A 217 30.30 10.29 2.70
C THR A 217 31.71 9.76 2.81
#